data_AF-A0A3N2K370-F1
#
_entry.id   AF-A0A3N2K370-F1
#
_cell.length_a   1.000
_cell.length_b   1.000
_cell.length_c   1.000
_cell.angle_alpha   90.00
_cell.angle_beta   90.00
_cell.angle_gamma   90.00
#
_symmetry.space_group_name_H-M   'P 1'
#
loop_
_entity.id
_entity.type
_entity.pdbx_description
1 polymer ?
#
loop_
_entity_poly.entity_id
_entity_poly.type
_entity_poly.pdbx_seq_one_letter_code
_entity_poly.pdbx_strand_id
1 'polypeptide(L)' 'AITCHQCGVNVFDYFCDIIDRCAAWPPNTPIEKYRDLLPDRWRPSQK' A
#
# COMPACT_ATOMS: atom_id res chain seq x y z
N ALA A 1 -5.61 -7.16 -13.23
CA ALA A 1 -5.68 -6.25 -12.08
C ALA A 1 -7.09 -6.33 -11.52
N ILE A 2 -7.26 -6.83 -10.30
CA ILE A 2 -8.54 -6.73 -9.60
C ILE A 2 -8.61 -5.30 -9.07
N THR A 3 -9.51 -4.48 -9.60
CA THR A 3 -9.61 -3.09 -9.16
C THR A 3 -10.20 -3.03 -7.76
N CYS A 4 -9.86 -2.03 -6.95
CA CYS A 4 -10.41 -1.87 -5.58
C CYS A 4 -11.95 -1.92 -5.57
N HIS A 5 -12.57 -1.43 -6.64
CA HIS A 5 -14.01 -1.51 -6.89
C HIS A 5 -14.55 -2.95 -6.97
N GLN A 6 -13.81 -3.88 -7.57
CA GLN A 6 -14.21 -5.30 -7.67
C GLN A 6 -14.08 -6.05 -6.33
N CYS A 7 -13.30 -5.54 -5.38
CA CYS A 7 -13.17 -6.09 -4.03
C CYS A 7 -14.08 -5.40 -2.99
N GLY A 8 -14.92 -4.44 -3.40
CA GLY A 8 -15.70 -3.63 -2.45
C GLY A 8 -14.85 -2.72 -1.56
N VAL A 9 -13.60 -2.45 -1.95
CA VAL A 9 -12.68 -1.59 -1.23
C VAL A 9 -12.81 -0.18 -1.79
N ASN A 10 -13.23 0.76 -0.96
CA ASN A 10 -13.18 2.17 -1.30
C ASN A 10 -11.71 2.62 -1.43
N VAL A 11 -11.34 3.08 -2.61
CA VAL A 11 -9.97 3.55 -2.92
C VAL A 11 -9.56 4.66 -1.96
N PHE A 12 -10.49 5.53 -1.58
CA PHE A 12 -10.23 6.63 -0.66
C PHE A 12 -9.88 6.12 0.74
N ASP A 13 -10.70 5.23 1.30
CA ASP A 13 -10.44 4.65 2.63
C ASP A 13 -9.12 3.86 2.66
N TYR A 14 -8.85 3.11 1.59
CA TYR A 14 -7.58 2.40 1.42
C TYR A 14 -6.38 3.35 1.36
N PHE A 15 -6.49 4.46 0.65
CA PHE A 15 -5.42 5.45 0.54
C PHE A 15 -5.20 6.21 1.84
N CYS A 16 -6.28 6.58 2.55
CA CYS A 16 -6.21 7.19 3.88
C CYS A 16 -5.50 6.27 4.88
N ASP A 17 -5.87 5.00 4.95
CA ASP A 17 -5.21 4.01 5.83
C ASP A 17 -3.71 3.87 5.53
N ILE A 18 -3.31 3.89 4.26
CA ILE A 18 -1.88 3.88 3.89
C ILE A 18 -1.16 5.14 4.39
N ILE A 19 -1.73 6.33 4.18
CA ILE A 19 -1.13 7.59 4.62
C ILE A 19 -0.98 7.61 6.14
N ASP A 20 -2.02 7.22 6.88
CA ASP A 20 -1.98 7.22 8.35
C ASP A 20 -0.91 6.27 8.87
N ARG A 21 -0.76 5.08 8.26
CA ARG A 21 0.32 4.14 8.60
C ARG A 21 1.70 4.71 8.30
N CYS A 22 1.86 5.42 7.18
CA CYS A 22 3.12 6.07 6.82
C CYS A 22 3.46 7.23 7.77
N ALA A 23 2.47 7.99 8.22
CA ALA A 23 2.66 9.11 9.14
C ALA A 23 3.08 8.65 10.55
N ALA A 24 2.70 7.44 10.96
CA ALA A 24 3.11 6.85 12.23
C ALA A 24 4.56 6.33 12.24
N TRP A 25 5.23 6.31 11.09
CA TRP A 25 6.57 5.75 10.96
C TRP A 25 7.68 6.77 11.22
N PRO A 26 8.83 6.34 11.77
CA PRO A 26 9.97 7.22 11.97
C PRO A 26 10.53 7.71 10.62
N PRO A 27 11.14 8.92 10.57
CA PRO A 27 11.62 9.53 9.33
C PRO A 27 12.72 8.74 8.60
N ASN A 28 13.35 7.77 9.27
CA ASN A 28 14.37 6.87 8.70
C ASN A 28 13.81 5.49 8.35
N THR A 29 12.51 5.38 8.08
CA THR A 29 11.90 4.09 7.77
C THR A 29 12.41 3.57 6.42
N PRO A 30 12.93 2.33 6.37
CA PRO A 30 13.44 1.77 5.13
C PRO A 30 12.32 1.58 4.10
N ILE A 31 12.65 1.82 2.83
CA ILE A 31 11.70 1.75 1.69
C ILE A 31 10.99 0.39 1.59
N GLU A 32 11.62 -0.68 2.08
CA GLU A 32 11.05 -2.03 2.10
C GLU A 32 9.75 -2.10 2.91
N LYS A 33 9.64 -1.34 4.00
CA LYS A 33 8.42 -1.29 4.83
C LYS A 33 7.24 -0.72 4.05
N TYR A 34 7.47 0.29 3.20
CA TYR A 34 6.42 0.86 2.34
C TYR A 34 5.92 -0.15 1.32
N ARG A 35 6.77 -1.08 0.86
CA ARG A 35 6.38 -2.14 -0.09
C ARG A 35 5.47 -3.19 0.53
N ASP A 36 5.65 -3.49 1.82
CA ASP A 36 4.80 -4.42 2.56
C ASP A 36 3.35 -3.91 2.72
N LEU A 37 3.12 -2.59 2.62
CA LEU A 37 1.77 -2.01 2.66
C LEU A 37 0.97 -2.25 1.38
N LEU A 38 1.65 -2.60 0.28
CA LEU A 38 0.98 -2.84 -0.99
C LEU A 38 0.40 -4.25 -1.03
N PRO A 39 -0.79 -4.47 -1.62
CA PRO A 39 -1.53 -5.73 -1.49
C PRO A 39 -0.79 -6.88 -2.18
N ASP A 40 -0.14 -6.58 -3.30
CA ASP A 40 0.69 -7.52 -4.07
C ASP A 40 2.17 -7.53 -3.62
N ARG A 41 2.49 -6.90 -2.48
CA ARG A 41 3.84 -6.74 -1.92
C ARG A 41 4.88 -6.20 -2.93
N TRP A 42 4.41 -5.46 -3.94
CA TRP A 42 5.19 -5.01 -5.10
C TRP A 42 6.15 -6.10 -5.59
N ARG A 43 5.62 -7.21 -6.10
CA ARG A 43 6.46 -8.15 -6.85
C ARG A 43 6.99 -7.41 -8.08
N PRO A 44 8.31 -7.34 -8.30
CA PRO A 44 8.84 -6.85 -9.57
C PRO A 44 8.13 -7.64 -10.67
N SER A 45 7.57 -6.94 -11.65
CA SER A 45 6.99 -7.61 -12.82
C SER A 45 8.10 -8.49 -13.40
N GLN A 46 7.98 -9.82 -13.27
CA GLN A 46 8.84 -10.75 -13.96
C GLN A 46 8.51 -10.59 -15.44
N LYS A 47 9.30 -9.76 -16.12
CA LYS A 47 9.33 -9.65 -17.56
C LYS A 47 10.60 -10.31 -18.05
#